data_AF-A0A453FGW4-F1
#
_entry.id   AF-A0A453FGW4-F1
#
_cell.length_a   1.000
_cell.length_b   1.000
_cell.length_c   1.000
_cell.angle_alpha   90.00
_cell.angle_beta   90.00
_cell.angle_gamma   90.00
#
_symmetry.space_group_name_H-M   'P 1'
#
loop_
_entity.id
_entity.type
_entity.pdbx_description
1 polymer ?
#
loop_
_entity_poly.entity_id
_entity_poly.type
_entity_poly.pdbx_seq_one_letter_code
_entity_poly.pdbx_strand_id
1 'polypeptide(L)' 'MLDSGIWPESRSFSDEGLGPVPARWKGVCQGGDSFNSSACNR' A
#
# COMPACT_ATOMS: atom_id res chain seq x y z
N MET A 1 -7.61 10.61 -16.49
CA MET A 1 -6.39 10.05 -15.89
C MET A 1 -6.56 10.13 -14.38
N LEU A 2 -6.36 9.03 -13.65
CA LEU A 2 -6.50 8.95 -12.19
C LEU A 2 -5.14 8.55 -11.63
N ASP A 3 -4.58 9.44 -10.81
CA ASP A 3 -3.28 9.32 -10.16
C ASP A 3 -2.06 9.18 -11.10
N SER A 4 -0.87 9.44 -10.54
CA SER A 4 0.45 9.18 -11.11
C SER A 4 1.23 8.09 -10.36
N GLY A 5 0.67 7.53 -9.29
CA GLY A 5 1.30 6.55 -8.41
C GLY A 5 1.54 7.08 -7.00
N ILE A 6 2.18 6.26 -6.16
CA ILE A 6 2.41 6.54 -4.74
C ILE A 6 3.87 6.32 -4.36
N TRP A 7 4.30 6.99 -3.30
CA TRP A 7 5.62 6.84 -2.68
C TRP A 7 5.45 6.17 -1.30
N PRO A 8 5.48 4.83 -1.22
CA PRO A 8 5.06 4.05 -0.05
C PRO A 8 5.88 4.33 1.23
N GLU A 9 7.12 4.83 1.10
CA GLU A 9 7.98 5.22 2.21
C GLU A 9 7.64 6.58 2.85
N SER A 10 6.74 7.35 2.25
CA SER A 10 6.31 8.62 2.82
C SER A 10 5.65 8.39 4.17
N ARG A 11 6.01 9.18 5.18
CA ARG A 11 5.44 9.08 6.55
C ARG A 11 3.92 9.20 6.57
N SER A 12 3.34 9.89 5.59
CA SER A 12 1.89 10.02 5.44
C SER A 12 1.17 8.69 5.22
N PHE A 13 1.89 7.65 4.78
CA PHE A 13 1.35 6.32 4.53
C PHE A 13 1.83 5.29 5.54
N SER A 14 2.35 5.72 6.70
CA SER A 14 2.69 4.82 7.81
C SER A 14 1.45 4.07 8.32
N ASP A 15 1.60 2.79 8.64
CA ASP A 15 0.55 1.95 9.22
C ASP A 15 0.52 1.98 10.76
N GLU A 16 1.31 2.87 11.37
CA GLU A 16 1.36 3.01 12.82
C GLU A 16 -0.01 3.38 13.39
N GLY A 17 -0.51 2.56 14.32
CA GLY A 17 -1.83 2.72 14.93
C GLY A 17 -3.00 2.16 14.09
N LEU A 18 -2.75 1.57 12.92
CA LEU A 18 -3.78 0.93 12.11
C LEU A 18 -4.05 -0.51 12.56
N GLY A 19 -5.33 -0.90 12.52
CA GLY A 19 -5.77 -2.28 12.71
C GLY A 19 -5.44 -3.17 11.49
N PRO A 20 -5.78 -4.47 11.52
CA PRO A 20 -5.53 -5.35 10.40
C PRO A 20 -6.41 -5.00 9.18
N VAL A 21 -5.88 -5.27 7.97
CA VAL A 21 -6.65 -5.20 6.71
C VAL A 21 -7.97 -5.98 6.87
N PRO A 22 -9.14 -5.38 6.58
CA PRO A 22 -10.41 -6.07 6.68
C PRO A 22 -10.48 -7.31 5.77
N ALA A 23 -10.99 -8.44 6.28
CA ALA A 23 -11.10 -9.69 5.52
C ALA A 23 -11.94 -9.61 4.23
N ARG A 24 -12.80 -8.58 4.12
CA ARG A 24 -13.57 -8.31 2.90
C ARG A 24 -12.74 -7.71 1.76
N TRP A 25 -11.56 -7.18 2.07
CA TRP A 25 -10.66 -6.58 1.07
C TRP A 25 -10.04 -7.69 0.22
N LYS A 26 -10.12 -7.51 -1.10
CA LYS A 26 -9.60 -8.47 -2.11
C LYS A 26 -8.59 -7.82 -3.05
N GLY A 27 -8.15 -6.60 -2.74
CA GLY A 27 -7.12 -5.92 -3.51
C GLY A 27 -5.78 -6.62 -3.39
N VAL A 28 -4.91 -6.43 -4.38
CA VAL A 28 -3.57 -7.02 -4.43
C VAL A 28 -2.53 -5.93 -4.44
N CYS A 29 -1.39 -6.19 -3.80
CA CYS A 29 -0.21 -5.36 -3.94
C CYS A 29 0.48 -5.72 -5.27
N GLN A 30 0.14 -5.02 -6.34
CA GLN A 30 0.71 -5.28 -7.65
C GLN A 30 2.18 -4.85 -7.67
N GLY A 31 3.08 -5.79 -8.01
CA GLY A 31 4.49 -5.48 -8.19
C GLY A 31 4.75 -4.69 -9.48
N GLY A 32 5.82 -3.90 -9.47
CA GLY A 32 6.29 -3.08 -10.59
C GLY A 32 7.74 -2.63 -10.36
N ASP A 33 8.19 -1.64 -11.12
CA ASP A 33 9.56 -1.15 -11.02
C ASP A 33 9.82 -0.51 -9.65
N SER A 34 10.78 -1.08 -8.91
CA SER A 34 11.10 -0.70 -7.52
C SER A 34 9.92 -0.77 -6.53
N PHE A 35 8.84 -1.46 -6.89
CA PHE A 35 7.66 -1.64 -6.07
C PHE A 35 7.35 -3.13 -5.96
N ASN A 36 7.44 -3.70 -4.75
CA ASN A 36 7.18 -5.12 -4.53
C ASN A 36 6.01 -5.31 -3.54
N SER A 37 5.62 -6.56 -3.28
CA SER A 37 4.50 -6.86 -2.39
C SER A 37 4.67 -6.38 -0.95
N SER A 38 5.90 -6.07 -0.51
CA SER A 38 6.19 -5.51 0.82
C SER A 38 6.01 -3.99 0.90
N ALA A 39 5.75 -3.32 -0.23
CA ALA A 39 5.46 -1.88 -0.26
C ALA A 39 4.03 -1.54 0.17
N CYS A 40 3.12 -2.53 0.23
CA CYS A 40 1.79 -2.34 0.79
C CYS A 40 1.76 -2.73 2.28
N ASN A 41 0.98 -2.00 3.08
CA ASN A 41 0.83 -2.20 4.51
C ASN A 41 -0.64 -2.42 4.92
N ARG A 42 -0.95 -2.20 6.21
CA ARG A 42 -2.18 -2.66 6.89
C ARG A 42 -3.46 -1.94 6.49
#